data_AF-A0A7U2F705-F1
#
_entry.id   AF-A0A7U2F705-F1
#
_cell.length_a   1.000
_cell.length_b   1.000
_cell.length_c   1.000
_cell.angle_alpha   90.00
_cell.angle_beta   90.00
_cell.angle_gamma   90.00
#
_symmetry.space_group_name_H-M   'P 1'
#
loop_
_entity.id
_entity.type
_entity.pdbx_description
1 polymer ?
#
loop_
_entity_poly.entity_id
_entity_poly.type
_entity_poly.pdbx_seq_one_letter_code
_entity_poly.pdbx_strand_id
1 'polypeptide(L)'
;MNGGVDELEEEYRPTWDPQACPTCHNLRPSIRSFDPDQVVKNFCWDELLRTVEAGCKFCAVLQQGLRHFLGPEPYGSQRMKMYSIDQGPLQVHTHNTTFLEGEIEFYIHQDAPRFSPLIGVARDVSPDASKDDCMALAKAWLDNCINNHKICPSSSQQMPTRVIIVGSEGINPVLYVPEDECSSYVALSHCWGDSRIFCTKTATINQRKEGSSV
;
A
#
# COMPACT_ATOMS: atom_id res chain seq x y z
N MET A 1 42.10 24.55 8.48
CA MET A 1 41.38 23.84 9.56
C MET A 1 39.94 23.76 9.09
N ASN A 2 39.66 22.83 8.17
CA ASN A 2 39.11 21.49 8.44
C ASN A 2 37.64 21.61 8.89
N GLY A 3 36.63 21.12 8.19
CA GLY A 3 36.61 20.28 7.00
C GLY A 3 35.18 19.79 6.77
N GLY A 4 34.84 19.55 5.50
CA GLY A 4 34.05 18.39 5.10
C GLY A 4 32.53 18.44 5.29
N VAL A 5 31.85 19.01 4.30
CA VAL A 5 30.55 18.53 3.83
C VAL A 5 30.68 18.26 2.34
N ASP A 6 31.56 17.30 2.04
CA ASP A 6 31.65 16.59 0.78
C ASP A 6 31.53 15.11 1.16
N GLU A 7 30.86 14.32 0.32
CA GLU A 7 30.52 12.90 0.48
C GLU A 7 29.28 12.61 1.35
N LEU A 8 28.10 12.60 0.71
CA LEU A 8 27.07 11.55 0.86
C LEU A 8 25.94 11.65 -0.21
N GLU A 9 26.11 12.44 -1.27
CA GLU A 9 25.40 12.19 -2.54
C GLU A 9 26.29 11.33 -3.45
N GLU A 10 26.46 10.07 -3.06
CA GLU A 10 27.05 9.07 -3.96
C GLU A 10 26.01 8.79 -5.06
N GLU A 11 26.14 9.58 -6.12
CA GLU A 11 25.46 9.45 -7.41
C GLU A 11 25.41 7.96 -7.81
N TYR A 12 24.27 7.30 -7.59
CA TYR A 12 24.02 5.92 -8.01
C TYR A 12 24.11 5.85 -9.54
N ARG A 13 25.30 5.60 -10.06
CA ARG A 13 25.54 5.35 -11.47
C ARG A 13 25.00 3.96 -11.78
N PRO A 14 24.06 3.80 -12.71
CA PRO A 14 23.64 2.49 -13.17
C PRO A 14 24.78 1.90 -14.01
N THR A 15 25.74 1.27 -13.35
CA THR A 15 26.70 0.40 -14.01
C THR A 15 25.95 -0.86 -14.35
N TRP A 16 25.76 -1.12 -15.65
CA TRP A 16 25.39 -2.44 -16.12
C TRP A 16 26.31 -3.47 -15.44
N ASP A 17 25.74 -4.28 -14.54
CA ASP A 17 26.45 -5.33 -13.82
C ASP A 17 26.38 -6.60 -14.69
N PRO A 18 27.48 -7.04 -15.33
CA PRO A 18 27.50 -8.25 -16.14
C PRO A 18 27.25 -9.52 -15.32
N GLN A 19 27.26 -9.46 -13.98
CA GLN A 19 26.89 -10.55 -13.07
C GLN A 19 25.43 -10.47 -12.62
N ALA A 20 24.66 -9.48 -13.08
CA ALA A 20 23.25 -9.37 -12.75
C ALA A 20 22.48 -10.55 -13.33
N CYS A 21 21.60 -11.14 -12.51
CA CYS A 21 20.71 -12.19 -12.98
C CYS A 21 19.86 -11.70 -14.16
N PRO A 22 19.83 -12.41 -15.32
CA PRO A 22 19.13 -11.92 -16.51
C PRO A 22 17.61 -11.84 -16.34
N THR A 23 17.06 -12.49 -15.32
CA THR A 23 15.61 -12.49 -15.01
C THR A 23 15.23 -11.38 -14.04
N CYS A 24 15.90 -11.21 -12.91
CA CYS A 24 15.50 -10.23 -11.87
C CYS A 24 16.44 -9.02 -11.75
N HIS A 25 17.56 -9.00 -12.46
CA HIS A 25 18.62 -8.00 -12.35
C HIS A 25 19.09 -7.77 -10.90
N ASN A 26 19.17 -8.85 -10.12
CA ASN A 26 19.49 -8.82 -8.68
C ASN A 26 18.59 -7.89 -7.85
N LEU A 27 17.36 -7.64 -8.35
CA LEU A 27 16.42 -6.66 -7.82
C LEU A 27 17.06 -5.25 -7.68
N ARG A 28 17.92 -4.88 -8.63
CA ARG A 28 18.66 -3.61 -8.70
C ARG A 28 18.70 -3.07 -10.13
N PRO A 29 17.57 -2.64 -10.69
CA PRO A 29 17.50 -2.19 -12.06
C PRO A 29 18.06 -0.79 -12.16
N SER A 30 18.48 -0.47 -13.38
CA SER A 30 19.04 0.82 -13.77
C SER A 30 17.95 1.88 -14.01
N ILE A 31 16.88 1.88 -13.22
CA ILE A 31 15.76 2.81 -13.43
C ILE A 31 16.19 4.19 -12.94
N ARG A 32 16.08 5.19 -13.82
CA ARG A 32 16.46 6.58 -13.55
C ARG A 32 15.31 7.41 -12.96
N SER A 33 14.07 6.90 -13.01
CA SER A 33 12.85 7.59 -12.58
C SER A 33 11.78 6.58 -12.15
N PHE A 34 11.20 6.77 -10.96
CA PHE A 34 10.06 5.98 -10.48
C PHE A 34 8.78 6.41 -11.21
N ASP A 35 8.52 5.80 -12.36
CA ASP A 35 7.23 5.87 -13.03
C ASP A 35 6.42 4.62 -12.66
N PRO A 36 5.29 4.74 -11.94
CA PRO A 36 4.51 3.59 -11.49
C PRO A 36 3.94 2.76 -12.64
N ASP A 37 3.79 3.34 -13.83
CA ASP A 37 3.33 2.62 -15.03
C ASP A 37 4.49 1.96 -15.81
N GLN A 38 5.75 2.24 -15.42
CA GLN A 38 6.92 1.70 -16.08
C GLN A 38 7.24 0.28 -15.59
N VAL A 39 7.13 -0.67 -16.51
CA VAL A 39 7.58 -2.05 -16.26
C VAL A 39 9.09 -2.08 -16.05
N VAL A 40 9.51 -2.47 -14.85
CA VAL A 40 10.91 -2.72 -14.48
C VAL A 40 11.49 -3.86 -15.29
N LYS A 41 10.73 -4.97 -15.40
CA LYS A 41 11.17 -6.19 -16.07
C LYS A 41 10.01 -7.06 -16.50
N ASN A 42 10.10 -7.58 -17.71
CA ASN A 42 9.26 -8.67 -18.19
C ASN A 42 10.03 -9.99 -18.08
N PHE A 43 9.35 -11.05 -17.65
CA PHE A 43 9.91 -12.40 -17.62
C PHE A 43 8.80 -13.46 -17.70
N CYS A 44 9.16 -14.70 -18.01
CA CYS A 44 8.24 -15.83 -17.92
C CYS A 44 8.63 -16.84 -16.83
N TRP A 45 7.72 -17.76 -16.53
CA TRP A 45 7.97 -18.83 -15.57
C TRP A 45 9.24 -19.62 -15.86
N ASP A 46 9.48 -20.02 -17.11
CA ASP A 46 10.65 -20.83 -17.48
C ASP A 46 11.97 -20.06 -17.29
N GLU A 47 11.98 -18.75 -17.56
CA GLU A 47 13.15 -17.89 -17.29
C GLU A 47 13.44 -17.79 -15.79
N LEU A 48 12.39 -17.73 -14.98
CA LEU A 48 12.51 -17.75 -13.53
C LEU A 48 13.09 -19.08 -13.04
N LEU A 49 12.56 -20.22 -13.50
CA LEU A 49 13.06 -21.55 -13.13
C LEU A 49 14.55 -21.72 -13.49
N ARG A 50 14.94 -21.39 -14.72
CA ARG A 50 16.34 -21.49 -15.16
C ARG A 50 17.30 -20.70 -14.28
N THR A 51 16.90 -19.50 -13.85
CA THR A 51 17.76 -18.65 -13.01
C THR A 51 17.78 -19.07 -11.54
N VAL A 52 16.71 -19.72 -11.06
CA VAL A 52 16.71 -20.42 -9.76
C VAL A 52 17.68 -21.60 -9.79
N GLU A 53 17.62 -22.44 -10.82
CA GLU A 53 18.53 -23.58 -11.02
C GLU A 53 20.00 -23.14 -11.15
N ALA A 54 20.24 -21.99 -11.79
CA ALA A 54 21.56 -21.36 -11.86
C ALA A 54 22.02 -20.71 -10.53
N GLY A 55 21.21 -20.74 -9.47
CA GLY A 55 21.59 -20.31 -8.12
C GLY A 55 21.20 -18.87 -7.74
N CYS A 56 20.35 -18.19 -8.52
CA CYS A 56 19.92 -16.84 -8.16
C CYS A 56 18.95 -16.85 -6.97
N LYS A 57 19.43 -16.37 -5.81
CA LYS A 57 18.64 -16.29 -4.57
C LYS A 57 17.42 -15.37 -4.66
N PHE A 58 17.52 -14.28 -5.42
CA PHE A 58 16.40 -13.34 -5.61
C PHE A 58 15.27 -13.95 -6.45
N CYS A 59 15.63 -14.63 -7.54
CA CYS A 59 14.65 -15.40 -8.32
C CYS A 59 14.01 -16.52 -7.49
N ALA A 60 14.75 -17.12 -6.54
CA ALA A 60 14.18 -18.13 -5.64
C ALA A 60 13.11 -17.54 -4.70
N VAL A 61 13.26 -16.30 -4.24
CA VAL A 61 12.22 -15.60 -3.45
C VAL A 61 10.99 -15.31 -4.33
N LEU A 62 11.20 -14.76 -5.52
CA LEU A 62 10.10 -14.49 -6.47
C LEU A 62 9.34 -15.77 -6.81
N GLN A 63 10.05 -16.86 -7.10
CA GLN A 63 9.45 -18.17 -7.41
C GLN A 63 8.61 -18.69 -6.25
N GLN A 64 9.09 -18.60 -5.00
CA GLN A 64 8.33 -19.06 -3.83
C GLN A 64 7.01 -18.29 -3.68
N GLY A 65 7.05 -16.96 -3.76
CA GLY A 65 5.83 -16.13 -3.67
C GLY A 65 4.85 -16.45 -4.80
N LEU A 66 5.35 -16.51 -6.03
CA LEU A 66 4.51 -16.80 -7.20
C LEU A 66 3.92 -18.22 -7.18
N ARG A 67 4.67 -19.23 -6.68
CA ARG A 67 4.13 -20.60 -6.49
C ARG A 67 3.00 -20.63 -5.47
N HIS A 68 3.12 -19.86 -4.38
CA HIS A 68 2.07 -19.78 -3.38
C HIS A 68 0.79 -19.17 -3.96
N PHE A 69 0.94 -18.14 -4.80
CA PHE A 69 -0.18 -17.43 -5.40
C PHE A 69 -0.82 -18.15 -6.60
N LEU A 70 -0.01 -18.70 -7.52
CA LEU A 70 -0.46 -19.32 -8.78
C LEU A 70 -0.65 -20.84 -8.68
N GLY A 71 -0.13 -21.48 -7.63
CA GLY A 71 0.00 -22.93 -7.53
C GLY A 71 1.37 -23.46 -7.98
N PRO A 72 1.63 -24.77 -7.80
CA PRO A 72 2.96 -25.36 -7.95
C PRO A 72 3.49 -25.36 -9.40
N GLU A 73 2.59 -25.48 -10.38
CA GLU A 73 2.88 -25.47 -11.81
C GLU A 73 1.84 -24.59 -12.54
N PRO A 74 2.13 -23.31 -12.78
CA PRO A 74 1.23 -22.45 -13.53
C PRO A 74 1.05 -23.00 -14.96
N TYR A 75 -0.20 -23.03 -15.43
CA TYR A 75 -0.54 -23.58 -16.74
C TYR A 75 -0.01 -22.68 -17.89
N GLY A 76 0.80 -23.28 -18.77
CA GLY A 76 1.33 -22.61 -19.96
C GLY A 76 2.48 -21.63 -19.66
N SER A 77 2.91 -20.87 -20.68
CA SER A 77 3.95 -19.85 -20.51
C SER A 77 3.41 -18.61 -19.80
N GLN A 78 3.18 -18.71 -18.49
CA GLN A 78 2.78 -17.60 -17.64
C GLN A 78 3.80 -16.45 -17.80
N ARG A 79 3.30 -15.27 -18.17
CA ARG A 79 4.13 -14.06 -18.31
C ARG A 79 3.90 -13.15 -17.13
N MET A 80 4.98 -12.55 -16.67
CA MET A 80 5.01 -11.67 -15.52
C MET A 80 5.64 -10.33 -15.87
N LYS A 81 5.08 -9.28 -15.27
CA LYS A 81 5.59 -7.92 -15.33
C LYS A 81 5.90 -7.47 -13.92
N MET A 82 7.11 -6.95 -13.73
CA MET A 82 7.57 -6.40 -12.46
C MET A 82 7.43 -4.89 -12.49
N TYR A 83 6.85 -4.32 -11.46
CA TYR A 83 6.67 -2.89 -11.25
C TYR A 83 7.27 -2.50 -9.89
N SER A 84 7.80 -1.28 -9.81
CA SER A 84 8.37 -0.72 -8.59
C SER A 84 7.61 0.54 -8.26
N ILE A 85 7.17 0.65 -7.01
CA ILE A 85 6.60 1.88 -6.47
C ILE A 85 7.69 2.58 -5.65
N ASP A 86 7.78 3.91 -5.74
CA ASP A 86 8.71 4.67 -4.91
C ASP A 86 8.42 4.43 -3.41
N GLN A 87 9.42 3.96 -2.68
CA GLN A 87 9.33 3.49 -1.30
C GLN A 87 8.26 2.41 -1.02
N GLY A 88 7.65 1.81 -2.06
CA GLY A 88 6.54 0.87 -1.95
C GLY A 88 6.92 -0.58 -2.25
N PRO A 89 5.96 -1.51 -2.12
CA PRO A 89 6.21 -2.91 -2.46
C PRO A 89 6.61 -3.07 -3.93
N LEU A 90 7.40 -4.11 -4.20
CA LEU A 90 7.63 -4.61 -5.55
C LEU A 90 6.42 -5.41 -5.99
N GLN A 91 5.78 -4.99 -7.08
CA GLN A 91 4.58 -5.64 -7.59
C GLN A 91 4.94 -6.54 -8.76
N VAL A 92 4.39 -7.75 -8.80
CA VAL A 92 4.52 -8.67 -9.93
C VAL A 92 3.13 -9.02 -10.44
N HIS A 93 2.83 -8.54 -11.64
CA HIS A 93 1.55 -8.76 -12.29
C HIS A 93 1.67 -9.99 -13.18
N THR A 94 0.74 -10.91 -13.02
CA THR A 94 0.68 -12.17 -13.75
C THR A 94 -0.41 -12.07 -14.82
N HIS A 95 -0.05 -12.24 -16.09
CA HIS A 95 -1.02 -12.26 -17.20
C HIS A 95 -1.09 -13.65 -17.84
N ASN A 96 -2.28 -14.26 -17.84
CA ASN A 96 -2.60 -15.44 -18.64
C ASN A 96 -3.68 -15.08 -19.67
N THR A 97 -3.67 -15.72 -20.84
CA THR A 97 -4.68 -15.55 -21.89
C THR A 97 -6.06 -16.08 -21.51
N THR A 98 -6.18 -16.87 -20.43
CA THR A 98 -7.42 -17.58 -20.08
C THR A 98 -7.99 -17.31 -18.69
N PHE A 99 -7.21 -16.88 -17.69
CA PHE A 99 -7.70 -16.66 -16.33
C PHE A 99 -6.97 -15.51 -15.62
N LEU A 100 -7.78 -14.60 -15.05
CA LEU A 100 -7.51 -13.55 -14.05
C LEU A 100 -6.10 -12.93 -14.03
N GLU A 101 -6.04 -11.63 -14.31
CA GLU A 101 -4.88 -10.81 -13.93
C GLU A 101 -4.75 -10.84 -12.40
N GLY A 102 -3.61 -11.31 -11.93
CA GLY A 102 -3.29 -11.40 -10.51
C GLY A 102 -2.09 -10.52 -10.22
N GLU A 103 -2.09 -9.94 -9.03
CA GLU A 103 -1.02 -9.07 -8.55
C GLU A 103 -0.49 -9.63 -7.24
N ILE A 104 0.83 -9.82 -7.17
CA ILE A 104 1.52 -10.18 -5.93
C ILE A 104 2.48 -9.06 -5.55
N GLU A 105 2.49 -8.72 -4.27
CA GLU A 105 3.36 -7.71 -3.69
C GLU A 105 4.46 -8.36 -2.85
N PHE A 106 5.70 -7.95 -3.06
CA PHE A 106 6.84 -8.28 -2.23
C PHE A 106 7.29 -7.01 -1.49
N TYR A 107 7.49 -7.10 -0.18
CA TYR A 107 7.96 -5.98 0.63
C TYR A 107 8.99 -6.43 1.66
N ILE A 108 9.75 -5.46 2.16
CA ILE A 108 10.65 -5.64 3.30
C ILE A 108 9.88 -5.24 4.56
N HIS A 109 9.88 -6.09 5.58
CA HIS A 109 9.29 -5.72 6.88
C HIS A 109 10.07 -4.56 7.51
N GLN A 110 9.41 -3.68 8.26
CA GLN A 110 10.00 -2.44 8.82
C GLN A 110 11.29 -2.66 9.63
N ASP A 111 11.41 -3.79 10.31
CA ASP A 111 12.55 -4.14 11.17
C ASP A 111 13.64 -4.95 10.44
N ALA A 112 13.44 -5.25 9.15
CA ALA A 112 14.37 -6.06 8.38
C ALA A 112 15.41 -5.20 7.64
N PRO A 113 16.63 -5.71 7.43
CA PRO A 113 17.65 -4.98 6.69
C PRO A 113 17.24 -4.79 5.23
N ARG A 114 17.34 -3.55 4.73
CA ARG A 114 17.12 -3.24 3.32
C ARG A 114 18.26 -3.83 2.48
N PHE A 115 17.95 -4.79 1.62
CA PHE A 115 18.95 -5.46 0.75
C PHE A 115 18.83 -5.07 -0.73
N SER A 116 17.68 -4.51 -1.13
CA SER A 116 17.37 -4.10 -2.49
C SER A 116 16.69 -2.72 -2.49
N PRO A 117 17.06 -1.81 -3.41
CA PRO A 117 16.39 -0.52 -3.57
C PRO A 117 15.03 -0.63 -4.29
N LEU A 118 14.72 -1.79 -4.89
CA LEU A 118 13.44 -2.01 -5.57
C LEU A 118 12.31 -2.41 -4.64
N ILE A 119 12.64 -3.05 -3.54
CA ILE A 119 11.64 -3.56 -2.61
C ILE A 119 11.56 -2.56 -1.47
N GLY A 120 10.49 -1.78 -1.46
CA GLY A 120 10.19 -0.86 -0.39
C GLY A 120 9.81 -1.57 0.91
N VAL A 121 9.74 -0.76 1.96
CA VAL A 121 9.34 -1.22 3.28
C VAL A 121 7.83 -1.13 3.40
N ALA A 122 7.18 -2.23 3.74
CA ALA A 122 5.77 -2.24 4.08
C ALA A 122 5.55 -2.88 5.45
N ARG A 123 4.33 -2.77 5.93
CA ARG A 123 3.91 -3.24 7.26
C ARG A 123 2.80 -4.25 7.10
N ASP A 124 2.80 -5.22 7.99
CA ASP A 124 1.70 -6.17 8.08
C ASP A 124 0.41 -5.42 8.42
N VAL A 125 -0.65 -5.72 7.69
CA VAL A 125 -1.97 -5.17 7.98
C VAL A 125 -2.60 -6.06 9.04
N SER A 126 -2.89 -5.47 10.21
CA SER A 126 -3.64 -6.19 11.25
C SER A 126 -4.98 -6.65 10.68
N PRO A 127 -5.39 -7.92 10.90
CA PRO A 127 -6.71 -8.39 10.51
C PRO A 127 -7.82 -7.75 11.36
N ASP A 128 -7.45 -7.08 12.45
CA ASP A 128 -8.36 -6.40 13.36
C ASP A 128 -8.00 -4.90 13.40
N ALA A 129 -8.88 -4.09 12.80
CA ALA A 129 -8.73 -2.64 12.74
C ALA A 129 -9.04 -1.94 14.07
N SER A 130 -9.57 -2.65 15.07
CA SER A 130 -9.86 -2.09 16.39
C SER A 130 -8.64 -2.04 17.31
N LYS A 131 -7.51 -2.61 16.90
CA LYS A 131 -6.28 -2.59 17.69
C LYS A 131 -5.66 -1.20 17.77
N ASP A 132 -5.02 -0.92 18.90
CA ASP A 132 -4.37 0.35 19.18
C ASP A 132 -3.33 0.74 18.13
N ASP A 133 -2.58 -0.23 17.59
CA ASP A 133 -1.58 0.03 16.55
C ASP A 133 -2.21 0.56 15.25
N CYS A 134 -3.42 0.10 14.90
CA CYS A 134 -4.16 0.61 13.74
C CYS A 134 -4.63 2.05 13.98
N MET A 135 -5.12 2.34 15.18
CA MET A 135 -5.56 3.70 15.56
C MET A 135 -4.38 4.66 15.64
N ALA A 136 -3.26 4.25 16.24
CA ALA A 136 -2.02 5.01 16.30
C ALA A 136 -1.50 5.32 14.89
N LEU A 137 -1.57 4.34 13.99
CA LEU A 137 -1.21 4.54 12.60
C LEU A 137 -2.13 5.53 11.88
N ALA A 138 -3.45 5.33 11.96
CA ALA A 138 -4.41 6.23 11.34
C ALA A 138 -4.21 7.67 11.80
N LYS A 139 -3.93 7.86 13.09
CA LYS A 139 -3.57 9.15 13.66
C LYS A 139 -2.27 9.71 13.08
N ALA A 140 -1.19 8.92 13.03
CA ALA A 140 0.08 9.36 12.47
C ALA A 140 -0.04 9.79 11.00
N TRP A 141 -0.80 9.04 10.19
CA TRP A 141 -1.08 9.40 8.80
C TRP A 141 -1.91 10.68 8.68
N LEU A 142 -2.93 10.84 9.51
CA LEU A 142 -3.74 12.07 9.55
C LEU A 142 -2.89 13.28 9.94
N ASP A 143 -2.07 13.14 10.98
CA ASP A 143 -1.17 14.21 11.44
C ASP A 143 -0.16 14.58 10.35
N ASN A 144 0.44 13.60 9.65
CA ASN A 144 1.33 13.88 8.52
C ASN A 144 0.60 14.59 7.37
N CYS A 145 -0.60 14.14 7.04
CA CYS A 145 -1.43 14.75 6.00
C CYS A 145 -1.74 16.22 6.29
N ILE A 146 -2.15 16.53 7.53
CA ILE A 146 -2.48 17.89 7.96
C ILE A 146 -1.23 18.79 8.00
N ASN A 147 -0.12 18.28 8.52
CA ASN A 147 1.05 19.13 8.81
C ASN A 147 2.04 19.24 7.65
N ASN A 148 2.13 18.24 6.76
CA ASN A 148 3.20 18.16 5.77
C ASN A 148 2.73 18.22 4.31
N HIS A 149 1.49 17.85 3.99
CA HIS A 149 1.00 17.95 2.61
C HIS A 149 0.56 19.38 2.32
N LYS A 150 0.95 19.96 1.18
CA LYS A 150 0.59 21.36 0.85
C LYS A 150 -0.87 21.52 0.41
N ILE A 151 -1.46 20.47 -0.13
CA ILE A 151 -2.79 20.49 -0.78
C ILE A 151 -3.90 19.88 0.09
N CYS A 152 -3.54 19.11 1.11
CA CYS A 152 -4.49 18.43 1.98
C CYS A 152 -5.05 19.28 3.14
N PRO A 153 -4.28 20.15 3.83
CA PRO A 153 -4.81 20.91 4.94
C PRO A 153 -5.86 21.87 4.41
N SER A 154 -7.10 21.48 4.66
CA SER A 154 -8.26 22.34 4.50
C SER A 154 -8.55 22.94 5.87
N SER A 155 -8.54 24.27 5.94
CA SER A 155 -9.19 24.99 7.04
C SER A 155 -10.63 24.51 7.24
N SER A 156 -11.26 24.83 8.37
CA SER A 156 -12.68 24.60 8.66
C SER A 156 -13.53 24.66 7.39
N GLN A 157 -14.11 23.52 7.02
CA GLN A 157 -14.96 23.41 5.84
C GLN A 157 -16.42 23.47 6.25
N GLN A 158 -17.29 23.87 5.33
CA GLN A 158 -18.72 23.73 5.52
C GLN A 158 -19.03 22.26 5.83
N MET A 159 -19.74 22.04 6.93
CA MET A 159 -20.03 20.69 7.37
C MET A 159 -21.02 20.00 6.40
N PRO A 160 -20.91 18.68 6.23
CA PRO A 160 -21.94 17.90 5.56
C PRO A 160 -23.30 18.08 6.24
N THR A 161 -24.40 17.88 5.49
CA THR A 161 -25.78 17.99 6.03
C THR A 161 -26.05 17.11 7.25
N ARG A 162 -25.23 16.08 7.46
CA ARG A 162 -25.33 15.09 8.53
C ARG A 162 -23.92 14.60 8.86
N VAL A 163 -23.55 14.65 10.14
CA VAL A 163 -22.31 14.06 10.66
C VAL A 163 -22.60 13.20 11.88
N ILE A 164 -21.70 12.30 12.21
CA ILE A 164 -21.78 11.49 13.42
C ILE A 164 -20.80 12.08 14.43
N ILE A 165 -21.30 12.47 15.60
CA ILE A 165 -20.44 12.68 16.77
C ILE A 165 -20.17 11.30 17.34
N VAL A 166 -18.92 10.84 17.26
CA VAL A 166 -18.54 9.46 17.60
C VAL A 166 -18.65 9.18 19.11
N GLY A 167 -18.66 10.24 19.94
CA GLY A 167 -18.75 10.11 21.39
C GLY A 167 -17.40 9.71 22.02
N SER A 168 -17.47 9.12 23.20
CA SER A 168 -16.34 8.64 24.01
C SER A 168 -16.81 7.54 24.96
N GLU A 169 -15.95 7.07 25.86
CA GLU A 169 -16.40 6.15 26.92
C GLU A 169 -17.57 6.77 27.71
N GLY A 170 -18.69 6.05 27.77
CA GLY A 170 -19.94 6.51 28.40
C GLY A 170 -20.79 7.50 27.59
N ILE A 171 -20.34 7.91 26.38
CA ILE A 171 -21.07 8.83 25.51
C ILE A 171 -21.37 8.12 24.18
N ASN A 172 -22.64 7.83 23.94
CA ASN A 172 -23.08 7.17 22.72
C ASN A 172 -22.86 8.05 21.48
N PRO A 173 -22.57 7.44 20.32
CA PRO A 173 -22.57 8.17 19.06
C PRO A 173 -23.94 8.76 18.74
N VAL A 174 -23.95 9.99 18.22
CA VAL A 174 -25.19 10.69 17.83
C VAL A 174 -25.09 11.25 16.41
N LEU A 175 -26.22 11.23 15.69
CA LEU A 175 -26.36 11.93 14.42
C LEU A 175 -26.57 13.43 14.68
N TYR A 176 -25.62 14.25 14.25
CA TYR A 176 -25.72 15.70 14.29
C TYR A 176 -26.13 16.24 12.91
N VAL A 177 -27.01 17.23 12.90
CA VAL A 177 -27.46 17.94 11.69
C VAL A 177 -27.02 19.40 11.85
N PRO A 178 -25.90 19.80 11.23
CA PRO A 178 -25.38 21.16 11.36
C PRO A 178 -26.31 22.18 10.68
N GLU A 179 -26.38 23.38 11.23
CA GLU A 179 -27.13 24.51 10.65
C GLU A 179 -26.16 25.55 10.08
N ASP A 180 -25.70 25.33 8.85
CA ASP A 180 -24.74 26.19 8.12
C ASP A 180 -23.42 26.46 8.85
N GLU A 181 -22.93 25.46 9.59
CA GLU A 181 -21.69 25.53 10.35
C GLU A 181 -20.45 25.14 9.53
N CYS A 182 -19.32 25.76 9.85
CA CYS A 182 -18.00 25.36 9.38
C CYS A 182 -17.20 24.76 10.53
N SER A 183 -16.75 23.52 10.38
CA SER A 183 -15.94 22.83 11.38
C SER A 183 -15.05 21.77 10.74
N SER A 184 -14.07 21.28 11.50
CA SER A 184 -13.25 20.14 11.09
C SER A 184 -14.02 18.83 11.32
N TYR A 185 -14.02 17.97 10.31
CA TYR A 185 -14.58 16.63 10.37
C TYR A 185 -13.70 15.67 9.59
N VAL A 186 -13.87 14.37 9.83
CA VAL A 186 -13.23 13.30 9.07
C VAL A 186 -14.30 12.49 8.37
N ALA A 187 -14.09 12.18 7.10
CA ALA A 187 -14.91 11.24 6.35
C ALA A 187 -14.19 9.89 6.28
N LEU A 188 -14.88 8.81 6.64
CA LEU A 188 -14.38 7.44 6.48
C LEU A 188 -14.93 6.83 5.19
N SER A 189 -14.06 6.47 4.25
CA SER A 189 -14.43 5.75 3.03
C SER A 189 -14.30 4.24 3.26
N HIS A 190 -15.39 3.60 3.68
CA HIS A 190 -15.45 2.15 3.85
C HIS A 190 -16.32 1.50 2.76
N CYS A 191 -15.82 0.42 2.14
CA CYS A 191 -16.62 -0.40 1.23
C CYS A 191 -17.50 -1.34 2.05
N TRP A 192 -18.78 -1.01 2.18
CA TRP A 192 -19.75 -1.82 2.94
C TRP A 192 -20.07 -3.19 2.30
N GLY A 193 -19.53 -3.49 1.12
CA GLY A 193 -19.88 -4.68 0.34
C GLY A 193 -21.39 -4.74 0.04
N ASP A 194 -21.94 -5.95 -0.02
CA ASP A 194 -23.39 -6.16 -0.19
C ASP A 194 -24.20 -5.86 1.09
N SER A 195 -23.52 -5.51 2.18
CA SER A 195 -24.14 -5.32 3.48
C SER A 195 -24.62 -3.87 3.65
N ARG A 196 -25.92 -3.68 3.93
CA ARG A 196 -26.50 -2.38 4.29
C ARG A 196 -26.75 -2.31 5.79
N ILE A 197 -25.69 -2.52 6.58
CA ILE A 197 -25.82 -2.83 8.01
C ILE A 197 -26.39 -1.64 8.81
N PHE A 198 -26.16 -0.39 8.38
CA PHE A 198 -26.57 0.77 9.21
C PHE A 198 -27.01 2.03 8.43
N CYS A 199 -28.12 1.96 7.69
CA CYS A 199 -28.64 3.09 6.89
C CYS A 199 -29.64 4.00 7.65
N THR A 200 -29.41 5.33 7.64
CA THR A 200 -30.34 6.31 8.22
C THR A 200 -31.55 6.44 7.31
N LYS A 201 -32.74 6.08 7.80
CA LYS A 201 -34.00 6.23 7.09
C LYS A 201 -34.81 7.36 7.75
N THR A 202 -35.81 7.88 7.04
CA THR A 202 -36.76 8.84 7.60
C THR A 202 -37.38 8.34 8.91
N ALA A 203 -37.68 7.04 9.00
CA ALA A 203 -38.24 6.42 10.20
C ALA A 203 -37.26 6.32 11.38
N THR A 204 -35.94 6.35 11.15
CA THR A 204 -34.92 6.11 12.19
C THR A 204 -34.07 7.34 12.51
N ILE A 205 -34.34 8.49 11.87
CA ILE A 205 -33.51 9.69 12.01
C ILE A 205 -33.56 10.30 13.42
N ASN A 206 -34.74 10.38 14.04
CA ASN A 206 -34.89 10.97 15.38
C ASN A 206 -34.20 10.11 16.44
N GLN A 207 -34.37 8.79 16.36
CA GLN A 207 -33.67 7.84 17.23
C GLN A 207 -32.15 7.96 17.13
N ARG A 208 -31.61 8.21 15.92
CA ARG A 208 -30.17 8.41 15.73
C ARG A 208 -29.67 9.74 16.28
N LYS A 209 -30.50 10.78 16.34
CA LYS A 209 -30.15 12.07 16.96
C LYS A 209 -30.06 11.97 18.49
N GLU A 210 -30.89 11.15 19.11
CA GLU A 210 -30.93 10.94 20.57
C GLU A 210 -29.81 10.03 21.09
N GLY A 211 -29.10 9.35 20.18
CA GLY A 211 -28.08 8.37 20.51
C GLY A 211 -28.68 6.99 20.69
N SER A 212 -28.23 6.04 19.89
CA SER A 212 -28.64 4.65 20.02
C SER A 212 -27.49 3.86 20.65
N SER A 213 -27.76 3.16 21.75
CA SER A 213 -26.87 2.10 22.23
C SER A 213 -26.79 1.03 21.13
N VAL A 214 -25.58 0.67 20.72
CA VAL A 214 -25.34 -0.52 19.89
C VAL A 214 -25.33 -1.74 20.79
#